data_AF-A0A928E9L2-F1
#
_entry.id   AF-A0A928E9L2-F1
#
_cell.length_a   1.000
_cell.length_b   1.000
_cell.length_c   1.000
_cell.angle_alpha   90.00
_cell.angle_beta   90.00
_cell.angle_gamma   90.00
#
_symmetry.space_group_name_H-M   'P 1'
#
loop_
_entity.id
_entity.type
_entity.pdbx_description
1 polymer ?
#
loop_
_entity_poly.entity_id
_entity_poly.type
_entity_poly.pdbx_seq_one_letter_code
_entity_poly.pdbx_strand_id
1 'polypeptide(L)'
;MAKNKTAMIKSVEKLDSRKKANPLDLSADQDLTIALMNLAAIEDGFSAPSDLINFVRDVRRDLMARIVHGDDKIWDTSWRLLVLAAQLMDQGNKSSGAAAYQYFNRSYELYSMFLGINMGLISPKEVKKAVSDIDN
;
A
#
# COMPACT_ATOMS: atom_id res chain seq x y z
N MET A 1 -4.28 -15.31 12.03
CA MET A 1 -3.89 -14.35 10.97
C MET A 1 -3.89 -14.95 9.56
N ALA A 2 -3.31 -16.13 9.31
CA ALA A 2 -3.16 -16.68 7.94
C ALA A 2 -4.49 -16.92 7.17
N LYS A 3 -5.55 -17.43 7.80
CA LYS A 3 -6.86 -17.62 7.14
C LYS A 3 -7.52 -16.32 6.69
N ASN A 4 -7.40 -15.25 7.47
CA ASN A 4 -7.94 -13.93 7.10
C ASN A 4 -7.16 -13.30 5.94
N LYS A 5 -5.84 -13.49 5.92
CA LYS A 5 -4.97 -12.99 4.84
C LYS A 5 -5.35 -13.55 3.46
N THR A 6 -5.50 -14.87 3.35
CA THR A 6 -5.86 -15.53 2.08
C THR A 6 -7.28 -15.15 1.63
N ALA A 7 -8.21 -15.00 2.57
CA ALA A 7 -9.58 -14.57 2.27
C ALA A 7 -9.63 -13.11 1.75
N MET A 8 -8.80 -12.24 2.31
CA MET A 8 -8.67 -10.84 1.90
C MET A 8 -8.09 -10.71 0.49
N ILE A 9 -6.98 -11.40 0.18
CA ILE A 9 -6.37 -11.40 -1.16
C ILE A 9 -7.39 -11.86 -2.21
N LYS A 10 -8.09 -12.97 -1.95
CA LYS A 10 -9.16 -13.45 -2.83
C LYS A 10 -10.32 -12.46 -3.00
N SER A 11 -10.60 -11.67 -1.97
CA SER A 11 -11.66 -10.65 -2.03
C SER A 11 -11.25 -9.45 -2.89
N VAL A 12 -9.98 -9.03 -2.79
CA VAL A 12 -9.40 -7.99 -3.67
C VAL A 12 -9.45 -8.44 -5.14
N GLU A 13 -9.00 -9.66 -5.44
CA GLU A 13 -9.06 -10.23 -6.80
C GLU A 13 -10.49 -10.31 -7.34
N LYS A 14 -11.44 -10.67 -6.47
CA LYS A 14 -12.87 -10.75 -6.82
C LYS A 14 -13.51 -9.38 -7.05
N LEU A 15 -13.01 -8.33 -6.41
CA LEU A 15 -13.50 -6.97 -6.60
C LEU A 15 -12.89 -6.31 -7.83
N ASP A 16 -11.60 -6.54 -8.09
CA ASP A 16 -10.95 -6.19 -9.35
C ASP A 16 -11.72 -6.78 -10.54
N SER A 17 -12.06 -8.07 -10.47
CA SER A 17 -12.85 -8.73 -11.53
C SER A 17 -14.29 -8.23 -11.65
N ARG A 18 -14.91 -7.73 -10.58
CA ARG A 18 -16.30 -7.21 -10.59
C ARG A 18 -16.41 -5.76 -11.04
N LYS A 19 -15.42 -4.91 -10.72
CA LYS A 19 -15.39 -3.50 -11.09
C LYS A 19 -14.86 -3.25 -12.51
N LYS A 20 -14.36 -4.28 -13.23
CA LYS A 20 -14.07 -4.24 -14.68
C LYS A 20 -15.26 -3.88 -15.58
N ALA A 21 -16.48 -3.82 -15.04
CA ALA A 21 -17.64 -3.24 -15.73
C ALA A 21 -17.58 -1.69 -15.87
N ASN A 22 -16.75 -1.01 -15.08
CA ASN A 22 -16.45 0.43 -15.20
C ASN A 22 -14.93 0.64 -15.09
N PRO A 23 -14.17 0.44 -16.19
CA PRO A 23 -12.71 0.24 -16.17
C PRO A 23 -11.88 1.44 -15.67
N LEU A 24 -12.49 2.61 -15.49
CA LEU A 24 -11.80 3.85 -15.10
C LEU A 24 -11.57 3.99 -13.58
N ASP A 25 -12.32 3.28 -12.74
CA ASP A 25 -12.41 3.58 -11.30
C ASP A 25 -11.37 2.86 -10.42
N LEU A 26 -10.77 1.77 -10.91
CA LEU A 26 -9.69 1.04 -10.21
C LEU A 26 -8.31 1.35 -10.80
N SER A 27 -8.22 1.51 -12.12
CA SER A 27 -6.96 1.85 -12.80
C SER A 27 -6.39 3.14 -12.25
N ALA A 28 -7.20 4.20 -12.16
CA ALA A 28 -6.72 5.52 -11.73
C ALA A 28 -6.21 5.52 -10.28
N ASP A 29 -6.93 4.88 -9.36
CA ASP A 29 -6.51 4.77 -7.96
C ASP A 29 -5.28 3.87 -7.81
N GLN A 30 -5.20 2.77 -8.57
CA GLN A 30 -4.00 1.93 -8.59
C GLN A 30 -2.79 2.67 -9.18
N ASP A 31 -2.97 3.40 -10.29
CA ASP A 31 -1.92 4.24 -10.89
C ASP A 31 -1.43 5.29 -9.88
N LEU A 32 -2.35 5.86 -9.10
CA LEU A 32 -2.05 6.79 -8.02
C LEU A 32 -1.26 6.14 -6.88
N THR A 33 -1.54 4.87 -6.54
CA THR A 33 -0.74 4.14 -5.54
C THR A 33 0.68 3.86 -6.02
N ILE A 34 0.88 3.60 -7.33
CA ILE A 34 2.22 3.46 -7.91
C ILE A 34 2.97 4.79 -7.84
N ALA A 35 2.31 5.91 -8.10
CA ALA A 35 2.89 7.24 -7.92
C ALA A 35 3.33 7.50 -6.46
N LEU A 36 2.49 7.11 -5.48
CA LEU A 36 2.82 7.19 -4.05
C LEU A 36 4.02 6.30 -3.67
N MET A 37 4.09 5.08 -4.21
CA MET A 37 5.22 4.17 -3.99
C MET A 37 6.54 4.74 -4.55
N ASN A 38 6.49 5.43 -5.69
CA ASN A 38 7.66 6.10 -6.26
C ASN A 38 8.06 7.35 -5.46
N LEU A 39 7.08 8.10 -4.92
CA LEU A 39 7.33 9.23 -4.01
C LEU A 39 8.04 8.77 -2.73
N ALA A 40 7.69 7.59 -2.18
CA ALA A 40 8.37 7.00 -1.03
C ALA A 40 9.88 6.83 -1.27
N ALA A 41 10.26 6.36 -2.47
CA ALA A 41 11.66 6.18 -2.83
C ALA A 41 12.43 7.51 -2.89
N ILE A 42 11.76 8.61 -3.23
CA ILE A 42 12.35 9.96 -3.23
C ILE A 42 12.54 10.46 -1.79
N GLU A 43 11.61 10.18 -0.88
CA GLU A 43 11.71 10.58 0.53
C GLU A 43 12.86 9.87 1.27
N ASP A 44 13.10 8.58 1.01
CA ASP A 44 14.16 7.79 1.68
C ASP A 44 15.56 8.02 1.07
N GLY A 45 15.65 8.39 -0.22
CA GLY A 45 16.91 8.39 -0.97
C GLY A 45 17.66 9.71 -1.04
N PHE A 46 17.05 10.83 -0.61
CA PHE A 46 17.61 12.16 -0.84
C PHE A 46 18.08 12.83 0.46
N SER A 47 19.37 13.16 0.53
CA SER A 47 19.85 14.32 1.31
C SER A 47 19.42 15.61 0.59
N ALA A 48 18.11 15.79 0.44
CA ALA A 48 17.50 16.96 -0.19
C ALA A 48 17.47 18.15 0.80
N PRO A 49 17.48 19.39 0.28
CA PRO A 49 17.11 20.54 1.08
C PRO A 49 15.74 20.34 1.74
N SER A 50 15.59 20.83 2.97
CA SER A 50 14.38 20.70 3.79
C SER A 50 13.10 21.08 3.04
N ASP A 51 13.18 22.11 2.19
CA ASP A 51 12.05 22.64 1.42
C ASP A 51 11.56 21.65 0.37
N LEU A 52 12.47 20.93 -0.29
CA LEU A 52 12.12 19.90 -1.26
C LEU A 52 11.45 18.70 -0.58
N ILE A 53 11.97 18.28 0.59
CA ILE A 53 11.36 17.20 1.37
C ILE A 53 9.95 17.59 1.83
N ASN A 54 9.77 18.83 2.27
CA ASN A 54 8.46 19.32 2.68
C ASN A 54 7.47 19.36 1.51
N PHE A 55 7.90 19.84 0.34
CA PHE A 55 7.09 19.82 -0.88
C PHE A 55 6.68 18.40 -1.29
N VAL A 56 7.62 17.44 -1.27
CA VAL A 56 7.33 16.03 -1.57
C VAL A 56 6.30 15.47 -0.58
N ARG A 57 6.43 15.80 0.72
CA ARG A 57 5.47 15.40 1.75
C ARG A 57 4.08 16.02 1.54
N ASP A 58 4.01 17.26 1.05
CA ASP A 58 2.74 17.92 0.69
C ASP A 58 2.06 17.19 -0.47
N VAL A 59 2.81 16.92 -1.55
CA VAL A 59 2.29 16.15 -2.69
C VAL A 59 1.83 14.77 -2.22
N ARG A 60 2.61 14.07 -1.39
CA ARG A 60 2.22 12.77 -0.82
C ARG A 60 0.92 12.86 -0.02
N ARG A 61 0.74 13.89 0.81
CA ARG A 61 -0.49 14.11 1.59
C ARG A 61 -1.69 14.30 0.67
N ASP A 62 -1.55 15.12 -0.36
CA ASP A 62 -2.63 15.42 -1.31
C ASP A 62 -3.06 14.18 -2.11
N LEU A 63 -2.09 13.34 -2.51
CA LEU A 63 -2.39 12.10 -3.23
C LEU A 63 -2.97 11.03 -2.30
N MET A 64 -2.44 10.87 -1.07
CA MET A 64 -2.99 9.93 -0.10
C MET A 64 -4.44 10.26 0.27
N ALA A 65 -4.80 11.54 0.39
CA ALA A 65 -6.15 11.96 0.77
C ALA A 65 -7.24 11.50 -0.23
N ARG A 66 -6.85 11.18 -1.47
CA ARG A 66 -7.77 10.68 -2.50
C ARG A 66 -8.11 9.20 -2.35
N ILE A 67 -7.23 8.42 -1.71
CA ILE A 67 -7.37 6.96 -1.60
C ILE A 67 -7.68 6.54 -0.16
N VAL A 68 -7.08 7.21 0.82
CA VAL A 68 -7.11 6.81 2.22
C VAL A 68 -8.14 7.63 2.99
N HIS A 69 -9.22 6.96 3.39
CA HIS A 69 -10.29 7.53 4.20
C HIS A 69 -10.27 6.89 5.60
N GLY A 70 -9.94 7.68 6.62
CA GLY A 70 -9.83 7.16 7.99
C GLY A 70 -9.20 8.15 8.96
N ASP A 71 -8.93 7.67 10.17
CA ASP A 71 -8.18 8.42 11.17
C ASP A 71 -6.66 8.37 10.90
N ASP A 72 -5.89 9.15 11.67
CA ASP A 72 -4.44 9.25 11.55
C ASP A 72 -3.74 7.88 11.61
N LYS A 73 -4.28 6.93 12.39
CA LYS A 73 -3.71 5.58 12.50
C LYS A 73 -3.90 4.79 11.21
N ILE A 74 -5.09 4.85 10.59
CA ILE A 74 -5.34 4.23 9.27
C ILE A 74 -4.45 4.87 8.20
N TRP A 75 -4.29 6.18 8.27
CA TRP A 75 -3.42 6.95 7.38
C TRP A 75 -1.96 6.47 7.44
N ASP A 76 -1.40 6.45 8.64
CA ASP A 76 -0.02 6.08 8.91
C ASP A 76 0.26 4.59 8.62
N THR A 77 -0.69 3.70 8.96
CA THR A 77 -0.63 2.28 8.58
C THR A 77 -0.67 2.09 7.06
N SER A 78 -1.56 2.81 6.35
CA SER A 78 -1.67 2.71 4.89
C SER A 78 -0.39 3.16 4.19
N TRP A 79 0.19 4.26 4.66
CA TRP A 79 1.47 4.75 4.16
C TRP A 79 2.59 3.71 4.35
N ARG A 80 2.76 3.18 5.58
CA ARG A 80 3.79 2.17 5.86
C ARG A 80 3.62 0.92 5.00
N LEU A 81 2.39 0.46 4.77
CA LEU A 81 2.14 -0.70 3.90
C LEU A 81 2.60 -0.45 2.45
N LEU A 82 2.32 0.73 1.89
CA LEU A 82 2.79 1.10 0.55
C LEU A 82 4.32 1.20 0.47
N VAL A 83 4.96 1.86 1.44
CA VAL A 83 6.42 2.01 1.49
C VAL A 83 7.10 0.64 1.54
N LEU A 84 6.68 -0.23 2.46
CA LEU A 84 7.24 -1.57 2.60
C LEU A 84 6.99 -2.44 1.36
N ALA A 85 5.80 -2.32 0.74
CA ALA A 85 5.52 -3.00 -0.51
C ALA A 85 6.48 -2.56 -1.63
N ALA A 86 6.76 -1.25 -1.73
CA ALA A 86 7.66 -0.69 -2.73
C ALA A 86 9.10 -1.15 -2.51
N GLN A 87 9.59 -1.11 -1.27
CA GLN A 87 10.93 -1.58 -0.92
C GLN A 87 11.11 -3.07 -1.23
N LEU A 88 10.13 -3.92 -0.91
CA LEU A 88 10.18 -5.35 -1.25
C LEU A 88 10.13 -5.58 -2.76
N MET A 89 9.38 -4.76 -3.50
CA MET A 89 9.35 -4.85 -4.96
C MET A 89 10.72 -4.51 -5.56
N ASP A 90 11.40 -3.48 -5.04
CA ASP A 90 12.77 -3.13 -5.41
C ASP A 90 13.78 -4.24 -5.08
N GLN A 91 13.69 -4.89 -3.90
CA GLN A 91 14.51 -6.05 -3.57
C GLN A 91 14.24 -7.25 -4.51
N GLY A 92 12.98 -7.45 -4.91
CA GLY A 92 12.60 -8.44 -5.91
C GLY A 92 13.27 -8.19 -7.26
N ASN A 93 13.27 -6.93 -7.73
CA ASN A 93 13.92 -6.52 -8.98
C ASN A 93 15.45 -6.72 -8.96
N LYS A 94 16.07 -6.65 -7.78
CA LYS A 94 17.51 -6.88 -7.56
C LYS A 94 17.86 -8.36 -7.35
N SER A 95 16.86 -9.23 -7.24
CA SER A 95 17.01 -10.66 -6.96
C SER A 95 16.69 -11.51 -8.19
N SER A 96 16.93 -12.83 -8.09
CA SER A 96 16.55 -13.77 -9.14
C SER A 96 16.04 -15.10 -8.55
N GLY A 97 15.40 -15.91 -9.39
CA GLY A 97 14.89 -17.23 -9.01
C GLY A 97 13.93 -17.19 -7.82
N ALA A 98 14.03 -18.18 -6.94
CA ALA A 98 13.11 -18.33 -5.81
C ALA A 98 13.11 -17.12 -4.84
N ALA A 99 14.24 -16.44 -4.66
CA ALA A 99 14.34 -15.27 -3.78
C ALA A 99 13.52 -14.09 -4.32
N ALA A 100 13.58 -13.82 -5.63
CA ALA A 100 12.77 -12.78 -6.26
C ALA A 100 11.27 -13.05 -6.07
N TYR A 101 10.82 -14.30 -6.28
CA TYR A 101 9.43 -14.69 -6.05
C TYR A 101 8.98 -14.47 -4.61
N GLN A 102 9.84 -14.72 -3.61
CA GLN A 102 9.49 -14.46 -2.21
C GLN A 102 9.27 -12.97 -1.95
N TYR A 103 10.15 -12.10 -2.48
CA TYR A 103 10.01 -10.65 -2.33
C TYR A 103 8.76 -10.12 -3.03
N PHE A 104 8.49 -10.55 -4.28
CA PHE A 104 7.29 -10.13 -5.01
C PHE A 104 6.01 -10.60 -4.33
N ASN A 105 5.97 -11.85 -3.83
CA ASN A 105 4.82 -12.33 -3.08
C ASN A 105 4.60 -11.50 -1.83
N ARG A 106 5.66 -11.17 -1.08
CA ARG A 106 5.52 -10.36 0.13
C ARG A 106 5.10 -8.92 -0.16
N SER A 107 5.64 -8.32 -1.23
CA SER A 107 5.20 -7.01 -1.73
C SER A 107 3.72 -7.02 -2.07
N TYR A 108 3.26 -8.02 -2.84
CA TYR A 108 1.86 -8.18 -3.21
C TYR A 108 0.93 -8.36 -2.00
N GLU A 109 1.37 -9.10 -0.99
CA GLU A 109 0.61 -9.26 0.26
C GLU A 109 0.38 -7.93 0.98
N LEU A 110 1.42 -7.09 1.11
CA LEU A 110 1.31 -5.77 1.77
C LEU A 110 0.48 -4.79 0.93
N TYR A 111 0.66 -4.78 -0.38
CA TYR A 111 -0.15 -3.98 -1.29
C TYR A 111 -1.63 -4.39 -1.25
N SER A 112 -1.91 -5.68 -1.20
CA SER A 112 -3.28 -6.20 -1.04
C SER A 112 -3.90 -5.82 0.30
N MET A 113 -3.10 -5.74 1.37
CA MET A 113 -3.57 -5.23 2.67
C MET A 113 -3.94 -3.75 2.58
N PHE A 114 -3.10 -2.92 1.96
CA PHE A 114 -3.40 -1.51 1.71
C PHE A 114 -4.74 -1.37 0.95
N LEU A 115 -4.91 -2.12 -0.13
CA LEU A 115 -6.12 -2.15 -0.93
C LEU A 115 -7.34 -2.58 -0.10
N GLY A 116 -7.21 -3.64 0.70
CA GLY A 116 -8.28 -4.14 1.55
C GLY A 116 -8.76 -3.14 2.61
N ILE A 117 -7.84 -2.37 3.19
CA ILE A 117 -8.16 -1.31 4.16
C ILE A 117 -8.92 -0.18 3.47
N ASN A 118 -8.38 0.34 2.35
CA ASN A 118 -8.90 1.55 1.73
C ASN A 118 -10.15 1.34 0.88
N MET A 119 -10.41 0.11 0.43
CA MET A 119 -11.70 -0.27 -0.18
C MET A 119 -12.79 -0.64 0.85
N GLY A 120 -12.51 -0.52 2.16
CA GLY A 120 -13.46 -0.87 3.22
C GLY A 120 -13.79 -2.36 3.31
N LEU A 121 -12.92 -3.24 2.79
CA LEU A 121 -13.09 -4.70 2.82
C LEU A 121 -12.73 -5.31 4.16
N ILE A 122 -11.98 -4.55 4.96
CA ILE A 122 -11.60 -4.87 6.32
C ILE A 122 -12.20 -3.79 7.20
N SER A 123 -12.85 -4.18 8.30
CA SER A 123 -13.43 -3.17 9.19
C SER A 123 -12.31 -2.36 9.88
N PRO A 124 -12.49 -1.05 10.10
CA PRO A 124 -11.53 -0.23 10.85
C PRO A 124 -11.14 -0.81 12.21
N LYS A 125 -12.05 -1.56 12.86
CA LYS A 125 -11.80 -2.25 14.13
C LYS A 125 -10.82 -3.41 13.99
N GLU A 126 -10.92 -4.20 12.93
CA GLU A 126 -10.00 -5.30 12.65
C GLU A 126 -8.61 -4.78 12.28
N VAL A 127 -8.54 -3.66 11.54
CA VAL A 127 -7.28 -2.96 11.25
C VAL A 127 -6.63 -2.47 12.54
N LYS A 128 -7.37 -1.78 13.41
CA LYS A 128 -6.85 -1.27 14.69
C LYS A 128 -6.27 -2.37 15.57
N LYS A 129 -6.94 -3.53 15.63
CA LYS A 129 -6.48 -4.71 16.37
C LYS A 129 -5.21 -5.31 15.76
N ALA A 130 -5.17 -5.47 14.43
CA ALA A 130 -3.98 -5.99 13.76
C ALA A 130 -2.76 -5.08 13.96
N VAL A 131 -2.94 -3.75 14.00
CA VAL A 131 -1.85 -2.79 14.22
C VAL A 131 -1.39 -2.78 15.68
N SER A 132 -2.29 -2.86 16.67
CA SER A 132 -1.87 -2.91 18.08
C SER A 132 -1.08 -4.17 18.44
N ASP A 133 -1.26 -5.25 17.67
CA ASP A 133 -0.52 -6.50 17.86
C ASP A 133 0.89 -6.45 17.26
N ILE A 134 1.25 -5.40 16.50
CA ILE A 134 2.59 -5.21 15.91
C ILE A 134 3.49 -4.36 16.85
N ASP A 135 2.88 -3.51 17.67
CA ASP A 135 3.58 -2.62 18.61
C ASP A 135 3.85 -3.27 19.98
N ASN A 136 3.52 -4.55 20.17
CA ASN A 136 3.78 -5.36 21.38
C ASN A 136 4.68 -6.55 21.05
#